data_AF-A0A9P8VEZ2-F1
#
_entry.id   AF-A0A9P8VEZ2-F1
#
_cell.length_a   1.000
_cell.length_b   1.000
_cell.length_c   1.000
_cell.angle_alpha   90.00
_cell.angle_beta   90.00
_cell.angle_gamma   90.00
#
_symmetry.space_group_name_H-M   'P 1'
#
loop_
_entity.id
_entity.type
_entity.pdbx_description
1 polymer ?
#
loop_
_entity_poly.entity_id
_entity_poly.type
_entity_poly.pdbx_seq_one_letter_code
_entity_poly.pdbx_strand_id
1 'polypeptide(L)'
;MARFTLLTAAVALVASASAGPLRARQCNAPAPGGNSTAPGTGPGAAASCPLSFDGRIPSNFTAAQFDDSANGIYTAGFVTGANLTLSQVILFPENAPPSLFDKAGVTKPLEVTINDQSIFAPSPDNVQVGFRRTELLIASNSGSDASTTGVKTLHFSVAKDPARPLNTEHEYQLVFLEDSTFSKNQFVLKTGAITGVDTVNPDSLTIFGNTDNFGTVLFTTPFSPDVFHNFALGLDFTA
;
A
#
# COMPACT_ATOMS: atom_id res chain seq x y z
N MET A 1 2.76 -30.56 -11.16
CA MET A 1 1.78 -29.67 -10.51
C MET A 1 2.41 -29.14 -9.24
N ALA A 2 2.97 -27.94 -9.29
CA ALA A 2 3.54 -27.32 -8.10
C ALA A 2 2.39 -26.69 -7.30
N ARG A 3 2.16 -27.24 -6.10
CA ARG A 3 1.33 -26.62 -5.06
C ARG A 3 2.09 -25.40 -4.57
N PHE A 4 1.48 -24.23 -4.61
CA PHE A 4 2.12 -23.01 -4.12
C PHE A 4 1.27 -22.49 -2.96
N THR A 5 1.86 -22.30 -1.79
CA THR A 5 1.16 -21.79 -0.63
C THR A 5 1.69 -20.40 -0.30
N LEU A 6 0.73 -19.48 -0.18
CA LEU A 6 0.70 -18.24 0.58
C LEU A 6 1.56 -17.02 0.30
N LEU A 7 0.87 -15.87 0.49
CA LEU A 7 1.45 -14.68 1.07
C LEU A 7 0.46 -13.78 1.77
N THR A 8 0.92 -13.31 2.94
CA THR A 8 0.40 -12.35 3.92
C THR A 8 1.13 -11.00 3.80
N ALA A 9 0.42 -9.91 3.52
CA ALA A 9 0.93 -8.55 3.73
C ALA A 9 0.00 -7.77 4.66
N ALA A 10 0.53 -7.21 5.75
CA ALA A 10 -0.17 -6.20 6.52
C ALA A 10 0.02 -4.84 5.85
N VAL A 11 -1.07 -4.17 5.47
CA VAL A 11 -1.00 -2.84 4.84
C VAL A 11 -1.89 -1.89 5.63
N ALA A 12 -1.26 -0.93 6.32
CA ALA A 12 -1.93 0.30 6.73
C ALA A 12 -1.71 1.31 5.61
N LEU A 13 -2.76 1.96 5.08
CA LEU A 13 -2.62 2.93 3.97
C LEU A 13 -3.18 4.30 4.39
N VAL A 14 -2.41 5.37 4.33
CA VAL A 14 -2.90 6.74 4.61
C VAL A 14 -2.35 7.68 3.54
N ALA A 15 -3.20 8.47 2.88
CA ALA A 15 -2.72 9.52 1.98
C ALA A 15 -3.02 10.90 2.56
N SER A 16 -1.99 11.76 2.64
CA SER A 16 -2.13 13.16 3.03
C SER A 16 -1.73 14.08 1.89
N ALA A 17 -2.39 15.24 1.76
CA ALA A 17 -1.89 16.30 0.91
C ALA A 17 -0.50 16.75 1.41
N SER A 18 0.45 17.04 0.51
CA SER A 18 1.75 17.63 0.87
C SER A 18 2.10 18.82 -0.02
N ALA A 19 2.99 19.69 0.46
CA ALA A 19 3.51 20.82 -0.30
C ALA A 19 5.00 20.59 -0.63
N GLY A 20 5.27 19.75 -1.64
CA GLY A 20 6.61 19.57 -2.22
C GLY A 20 7.63 18.77 -1.37
N PRO A 21 8.88 18.62 -1.85
CA PRO A 21 9.80 17.59 -1.36
C PRO A 21 10.36 17.87 0.06
N LEU A 22 10.12 16.87 0.94
CA LEU A 22 10.87 16.36 2.11
C LEU A 22 11.87 17.25 2.88
N ARG A 23 11.56 18.53 3.08
CA ARG A 23 12.05 19.28 4.26
C ARG A 23 10.87 19.90 4.97
N ALA A 24 10.36 19.22 6.00
CA ALA A 24 9.41 19.73 7.00
C ALA A 24 8.57 20.93 6.51
N ARG A 25 7.72 20.72 5.49
CA ARG A 25 6.85 21.77 4.97
C ARG A 25 5.44 21.55 5.47
N GLN A 26 4.95 22.56 6.19
CA GLN A 26 3.56 22.70 6.58
C GLN A 26 2.67 22.66 5.33
N CYS A 27 1.71 21.74 5.31
CA CYS A 27 0.56 21.85 4.44
C CYS A 27 -0.13 23.19 4.75
N ASN A 28 -0.24 24.07 3.76
CA ASN A 28 -0.73 25.46 3.85
C ASN A 28 0.19 26.52 4.48
N ALA A 29 1.51 26.48 4.27
CA ALA A 29 2.28 27.72 4.39
C ALA A 29 2.05 28.58 3.13
N PRO A 30 1.55 29.84 3.23
CA PRO A 30 1.68 30.78 2.12
C PRO A 30 3.15 30.84 1.71
N ALA A 31 3.43 30.94 0.41
CA ALA A 31 4.79 31.19 -0.05
C ALA A 31 5.38 32.34 0.78
N PRO A 32 6.61 32.25 1.30
CA PRO A 32 7.18 33.33 2.08
C PRO A 32 7.32 34.54 1.16
N GLY A 33 6.35 35.46 1.26
CA GLY A 33 6.47 36.79 0.71
C GLY A 33 7.66 37.45 1.38
N GLY A 34 8.64 37.86 0.58
CA GLY A 34 9.82 38.54 1.10
C GLY A 34 9.42 39.82 1.80
N ASN A 35 9.52 39.85 3.14
CA ASN A 35 10.39 40.76 3.87
C ASN A 35 10.27 40.57 5.39
N SER A 36 11.41 40.79 6.04
CA SER A 36 11.61 41.23 7.44
C SER A 36 11.38 40.26 8.61
N THR A 37 12.50 40.09 9.33
CA THR A 37 12.68 39.96 10.78
C THR A 37 12.03 38.78 11.52
N ALA A 38 12.90 37.89 11.99
CA ALA A 38 12.57 36.76 12.85
C ALA A 38 11.92 37.18 14.19
N PRO A 39 10.90 36.44 14.63
CA PRO A 39 10.71 36.21 16.05
C PRO A 39 10.52 34.72 16.38
N GLY A 40 11.21 34.29 17.44
CA GLY A 40 10.81 33.23 18.38
C GLY A 40 10.41 31.86 17.85
N THR A 41 11.27 30.87 18.08
CA THR A 41 10.93 29.43 18.05
C THR A 41 9.96 29.07 19.19
N GLY A 42 8.67 29.35 19.00
CA GLY A 42 7.60 28.63 19.68
C GLY A 42 7.40 27.24 19.05
N PRO A 43 6.84 26.26 19.77
CA PRO A 43 6.48 24.98 19.15
C PRO A 43 5.44 25.28 18.07
N GLY A 44 5.88 25.20 16.81
CA GLY A 44 5.02 25.47 15.66
C GLY A 44 3.78 24.59 15.74
N ALA A 45 2.61 25.18 15.55
CA ALA A 45 1.37 24.44 15.40
C ALA A 45 1.61 23.33 14.36
N ALA A 46 1.35 22.07 14.75
CA ALA A 46 1.46 20.94 13.85
C ALA A 46 0.60 21.24 12.63
N ALA A 47 1.21 21.24 11.44
CA ALA A 47 0.46 21.42 10.20
C ALA A 47 -0.57 20.28 10.12
N SER A 48 -1.85 20.61 10.17
CA SER A 48 -2.91 19.64 9.92
C SER A 48 -3.05 19.48 8.41
N CYS A 49 -2.37 18.48 7.84
CA CYS A 49 -2.57 18.09 6.46
C CYS A 49 -3.87 17.29 6.37
N PRO A 50 -4.89 17.74 5.61
CA PRO A 50 -6.09 16.95 5.40
C PRO A 50 -5.72 15.61 4.74
N LEU A 51 -6.31 14.53 5.24
CA LEU A 51 -6.21 13.23 4.60
C LEU A 51 -7.07 13.22 3.33
N SER A 52 -6.50 12.73 2.24
CA SER A 52 -7.27 12.42 1.03
C SER A 52 -8.08 11.14 1.21
N PHE A 53 -7.51 10.17 1.92
CA PHE A 53 -8.22 8.99 2.44
C PHE A 53 -7.49 8.44 3.66
N ASP A 54 -8.21 7.68 4.48
CA ASP A 54 -7.66 6.91 5.61
C ASP A 54 -8.04 5.44 5.43
N GLY A 55 -7.08 4.65 4.97
CA GLY A 55 -7.17 3.20 4.81
C GLY A 55 -6.49 2.45 5.96
N ARG A 56 -6.50 2.99 7.18
CA ARG A 56 -6.14 2.21 8.37
C ARG A 56 -7.37 1.44 8.84
N ILE A 57 -7.16 0.22 9.32
CA ILE A 57 -8.26 -0.62 9.79
C ILE A 57 -8.68 -0.20 11.19
N PRO A 58 -9.94 0.20 11.43
CA PRO A 58 -10.44 0.45 12.78
C PRO A 58 -10.24 -0.77 13.68
N SER A 59 -9.94 -0.56 14.96
CA SER A 59 -9.67 -1.65 15.92
C SER A 59 -10.87 -2.61 16.06
N ASN A 60 -12.10 -2.11 15.89
CA ASN A 60 -13.34 -2.88 15.92
C ASN A 60 -13.77 -3.46 14.55
N PHE A 61 -13.00 -3.23 13.48
CA PHE A 61 -13.33 -3.77 12.16
C PHE A 61 -13.22 -5.30 12.15
N THR A 62 -14.16 -5.98 11.53
CA THR A 62 -14.22 -7.44 11.42
C THR A 62 -13.91 -7.87 9.99
N ALA A 63 -13.48 -9.13 9.80
CA ALA A 63 -13.16 -9.63 8.46
C ALA A 63 -14.38 -9.55 7.52
N ALA A 64 -15.57 -9.84 8.03
CA ALA A 64 -16.83 -9.76 7.28
C ALA A 64 -17.14 -8.36 6.72
N GLN A 65 -16.66 -7.29 7.36
CA GLN A 65 -16.89 -5.93 6.87
C GLN A 65 -16.13 -5.62 5.57
N PHE A 66 -15.08 -6.37 5.22
CA PHE A 66 -14.44 -6.22 3.91
C PHE A 66 -15.33 -6.67 2.75
N ASP A 67 -16.33 -7.53 3.03
CA ASP A 67 -17.30 -7.98 2.03
C ASP A 67 -18.54 -7.08 1.94
N ASP A 68 -18.67 -6.11 2.86
CA ASP A 68 -19.79 -5.18 2.91
C ASP A 68 -19.42 -3.85 2.26
N SER A 69 -20.06 -3.49 1.14
CA SER A 69 -19.87 -2.20 0.48
C SER A 69 -20.15 -0.97 1.36
N ALA A 70 -20.90 -1.13 2.46
CA ALA A 70 -21.21 -0.06 3.40
C ALA A 70 -20.04 0.26 4.36
N ASN A 71 -18.94 -0.50 4.33
CA ASN A 71 -17.80 -0.24 5.21
C ASN A 71 -17.12 1.11 4.96
N GLY A 72 -17.24 1.66 3.74
CA GLY A 72 -16.79 3.00 3.37
C GLY A 72 -15.28 3.23 3.29
N ILE A 73 -14.46 2.20 3.56
CA ILE A 73 -12.99 2.27 3.54
C ILE A 73 -12.45 1.54 2.32
N TYR A 74 -12.95 0.33 2.03
CA TYR A 74 -12.52 -0.52 0.93
C TYR A 74 -13.68 -0.95 0.04
N THR A 75 -13.38 -1.20 -1.24
CA THR A 75 -14.34 -1.85 -2.14
C THR A 75 -14.47 -3.34 -1.80
N ALA A 76 -15.70 -3.85 -1.87
CA ALA A 76 -15.96 -5.27 -1.62
C ALA A 76 -15.68 -6.11 -2.87
N GLY A 77 -14.93 -7.21 -2.70
CA GLY A 77 -14.92 -8.34 -3.65
C GLY A 77 -14.32 -8.10 -5.04
N PHE A 78 -13.58 -7.02 -5.26
CA PHE A 78 -13.17 -6.64 -6.62
C PHE A 78 -11.97 -7.44 -7.17
N VAL A 79 -11.01 -7.80 -6.31
CA VAL A 79 -9.75 -8.43 -6.74
C VAL A 79 -9.37 -9.57 -5.81
N THR A 80 -10.10 -10.68 -5.95
CA THR A 80 -9.83 -11.95 -5.27
C THR A 80 -10.00 -13.10 -6.26
N GLY A 81 -9.70 -14.33 -5.84
CA GLY A 81 -9.92 -15.49 -6.69
C GLY A 81 -11.40 -15.84 -6.90
N ALA A 82 -11.68 -16.65 -7.93
CA ALA A 82 -13.05 -17.08 -8.21
C ALA A 82 -13.69 -17.75 -6.98
N ASN A 83 -14.85 -17.23 -6.54
CA ASN A 83 -15.59 -17.70 -5.36
C ASN A 83 -14.88 -17.48 -4.00
N LEU A 84 -13.88 -16.61 -3.96
CA LEU A 84 -13.21 -16.20 -2.72
C LEU A 84 -13.76 -14.84 -2.30
N THR A 85 -13.97 -14.65 -1.01
CA THR A 85 -14.35 -13.36 -0.40
C THR A 85 -13.16 -12.78 0.35
N LEU A 86 -13.14 -11.46 0.58
CA LEU A 86 -12.04 -10.83 1.31
C LEU A 86 -12.00 -11.33 2.76
N SER A 87 -13.15 -11.58 3.39
CA SER A 87 -13.19 -12.11 4.76
C SER A 87 -12.56 -13.50 4.91
N GLN A 88 -12.47 -14.30 3.84
CA GLN A 88 -11.84 -15.62 3.85
C GLN A 88 -10.31 -15.56 3.75
N VAL A 89 -9.76 -14.44 3.28
CA VAL A 89 -8.32 -14.26 3.06
C VAL A 89 -7.72 -13.14 3.89
N ILE A 90 -8.53 -12.32 4.54
CA ILE A 90 -8.04 -11.31 5.47
C ILE A 90 -8.09 -11.86 6.89
N LEU A 91 -6.95 -11.78 7.56
CA LEU A 91 -6.81 -12.10 8.97
C LEU A 91 -6.42 -10.85 9.75
N PHE A 92 -6.63 -10.89 11.07
CA PHE A 92 -6.07 -9.90 11.98
C PHE A 92 -5.02 -10.59 12.85
N PRO A 93 -3.75 -10.23 12.73
CA PRO A 93 -2.70 -10.86 13.52
C PRO A 93 -2.86 -10.48 14.99
N GLU A 94 -2.99 -11.48 15.87
CA GLU A 94 -3.26 -11.25 17.31
C GLU A 94 -2.07 -10.60 18.04
N ASN A 95 -0.84 -10.85 17.56
CA ASN A 95 0.40 -10.44 18.22
C ASN A 95 1.30 -9.57 17.35
N ALA A 96 0.79 -9.01 16.24
CA ALA A 96 1.60 -8.08 15.46
C ALA A 96 1.79 -6.76 16.25
N PRO A 97 3.02 -6.23 16.34
CA PRO A 97 3.22 -4.89 16.87
C PRO A 97 2.49 -3.87 15.97
N PRO A 98 2.05 -2.71 16.50
CA PRO A 98 1.52 -1.65 15.64
C PRO A 98 2.62 -1.13 14.71
N SER A 99 2.25 -0.78 13.48
CA SER A 99 3.14 -0.04 12.58
C SER A 99 3.32 1.42 13.01
N LEU A 100 4.23 2.16 12.36
CA LEU A 100 4.43 3.59 12.65
C LEU A 100 3.16 4.43 12.44
N PHE A 101 2.30 4.03 11.50
CA PHE A 101 1.10 4.78 11.14
C PHE A 101 -0.16 4.32 11.88
N ASP A 102 -0.05 3.21 12.62
CA ASP A 102 -1.12 2.74 13.49
C ASP A 102 -1.29 3.64 14.71
N LYS A 103 -2.53 3.79 15.14
CA LYS A 103 -2.89 4.50 16.36
C LYS A 103 -3.37 3.49 17.39
N ALA A 104 -2.57 3.30 18.44
CA ALA A 104 -2.86 2.36 19.52
C ALA A 104 -4.32 2.47 20.02
N GLY A 105 -5.02 1.34 20.05
CA GLY A 105 -6.43 1.23 20.45
C GLY A 105 -7.46 1.73 19.43
N VAL A 106 -7.02 2.43 18.37
CA VAL A 106 -7.90 3.02 17.34
C VAL A 106 -7.81 2.27 16.03
N THR A 107 -6.59 1.87 15.62
CA THR A 107 -6.37 1.08 14.41
C THR A 107 -5.60 -0.19 14.70
N LYS A 108 -5.62 -1.12 13.75
CA LYS A 108 -4.89 -2.39 13.82
C LYS A 108 -4.32 -2.78 12.45
N PRO A 109 -3.25 -3.58 12.43
CA PRO A 109 -2.82 -4.23 11.20
C PRO A 109 -3.82 -5.30 10.76
N LEU A 110 -3.77 -5.62 9.47
CA LEU A 110 -4.44 -6.78 8.87
C LEU A 110 -3.39 -7.72 8.29
N GLU A 111 -3.80 -8.86 7.76
CA GLU A 111 -2.99 -9.75 6.95
C GLU A 111 -3.77 -10.07 5.68
N VAL A 112 -3.17 -9.86 4.51
CA VAL A 112 -3.76 -10.25 3.21
C VAL A 112 -3.20 -11.58 2.76
N THR A 113 -4.00 -12.64 2.75
CA THR A 113 -3.58 -14.01 2.38
C THR A 113 -3.86 -14.32 0.90
N ILE A 114 -2.88 -14.81 0.14
CA ILE A 114 -3.15 -15.50 -1.15
C ILE A 114 -3.07 -17.01 -0.97
N ASN A 115 -3.81 -17.83 -1.70
CA ASN A 115 -3.70 -19.29 -1.65
C ASN A 115 -4.02 -19.91 -3.02
N ASP A 116 -4.15 -21.24 -3.11
CA ASP A 116 -4.44 -21.94 -4.38
C ASP A 116 -5.77 -21.49 -5.03
N GLN A 117 -6.69 -20.94 -4.24
CA GLN A 117 -7.95 -20.38 -4.71
C GLN A 117 -7.83 -18.92 -5.15
N SER A 118 -6.74 -18.21 -4.84
CA SER A 118 -6.55 -16.79 -5.19
C SER A 118 -6.18 -16.56 -6.67
N ILE A 119 -6.57 -17.47 -7.57
CA ILE A 119 -6.42 -17.31 -9.01
C ILE A 119 -7.44 -16.29 -9.48
N PHE A 120 -6.97 -15.15 -9.98
CA PHE A 120 -7.85 -14.08 -10.42
C PHE A 120 -8.59 -14.47 -11.70
N ALA A 121 -9.91 -14.32 -11.68
CA ALA A 121 -10.79 -14.65 -12.79
C ALA A 121 -11.85 -13.55 -12.93
N PRO A 122 -11.53 -12.41 -13.58
CA PRO A 122 -12.47 -11.30 -13.76
C PRO A 122 -13.74 -11.69 -14.55
N SER A 123 -13.69 -12.79 -15.30
CA SER A 123 -14.88 -13.43 -15.86
C SER A 123 -14.65 -14.95 -15.97
N PRO A 124 -15.72 -15.76 -16.15
CA PRO A 124 -15.58 -17.21 -16.36
C PRO A 124 -14.65 -17.60 -17.51
N ASP A 125 -14.56 -16.75 -18.56
CA ASP A 125 -13.74 -16.99 -19.76
C ASP A 125 -12.39 -16.26 -19.72
N ASN A 126 -12.12 -15.45 -18.70
CA ASN A 126 -10.86 -14.73 -18.49
C ASN A 126 -10.26 -15.14 -17.16
N VAL A 127 -9.64 -16.33 -17.13
CA VAL A 127 -8.96 -16.87 -15.95
C VAL A 127 -7.46 -16.64 -16.07
N GLN A 128 -6.89 -15.94 -15.10
CA GLN A 128 -5.50 -15.50 -15.13
C GLN A 128 -4.64 -16.41 -14.26
N VAL A 129 -4.29 -17.59 -14.79
CA VAL A 129 -3.54 -18.64 -14.06
C VAL A 129 -2.06 -18.31 -13.83
N GLY A 130 -1.56 -17.24 -14.45
CA GLY A 130 -0.16 -16.81 -14.33
C GLY A 130 0.16 -16.14 -13.00
N PHE A 131 -0.84 -15.77 -12.21
CA PHE A 131 -0.65 -15.07 -10.94
C PHE A 131 -1.79 -15.32 -9.96
N ARG A 132 -1.54 -14.94 -8.71
CA ARG A 132 -2.53 -14.96 -7.63
C ARG A 132 -2.69 -13.56 -7.08
N ARG A 133 -3.94 -13.15 -6.86
CA ARG A 133 -4.26 -11.79 -6.42
C ARG A 133 -5.23 -11.81 -5.26
N THR A 134 -4.94 -10.98 -4.29
CA THR A 134 -5.87 -10.54 -3.25
C THR A 134 -5.48 -9.12 -2.96
N GLU A 135 -6.32 -8.17 -3.35
CA GLU A 135 -5.99 -6.75 -3.26
C GLU A 135 -7.12 -6.01 -2.58
N LEU A 136 -6.73 -5.10 -1.69
CA LEU A 136 -7.61 -4.14 -1.07
C LEU A 136 -7.52 -2.84 -1.86
N LEU A 137 -8.64 -2.41 -2.42
CA LEU A 137 -8.76 -1.10 -3.05
C LEU A 137 -9.53 -0.17 -2.11
N ILE A 138 -9.03 1.05 -1.95
CA ILE A 138 -9.76 2.09 -1.21
C ILE A 138 -11.08 2.36 -1.92
N ALA A 139 -12.15 2.60 -1.15
CA ALA A 139 -13.50 2.84 -1.69
C ALA A 139 -13.54 4.06 -2.64
N SER A 140 -12.68 5.04 -2.41
CA SER A 140 -12.40 6.14 -3.35
C SER A 140 -11.28 5.73 -4.30
N ASN A 141 -11.63 5.17 -5.46
CA ASN A 141 -10.69 4.69 -6.48
C ASN A 141 -11.10 5.08 -7.91
N SER A 142 -11.73 6.23 -8.12
CA SER A 142 -12.21 6.64 -9.45
C SER A 142 -11.09 7.13 -10.38
N GLY A 143 -9.88 7.33 -9.85
CA GLY A 143 -8.74 7.91 -10.59
C GLY A 143 -8.87 9.41 -10.84
N SER A 144 -10.03 10.00 -10.52
CA SER A 144 -10.38 11.41 -10.68
C SER A 144 -10.74 12.09 -9.36
N ASP A 145 -10.68 11.35 -8.25
CA ASP A 145 -11.00 11.86 -6.93
C ASP A 145 -9.83 12.68 -6.34
N ALA A 146 -10.07 13.30 -5.19
CA ALA A 146 -9.10 14.20 -4.57
C ALA A 146 -7.77 13.52 -4.21
N SER A 147 -7.70 12.19 -4.15
CA SER A 147 -6.47 11.44 -3.88
C SER A 147 -5.47 11.40 -5.05
N THR A 148 -5.91 11.70 -6.28
CA THR A 148 -5.06 11.70 -7.49
C THR A 148 -4.83 13.10 -8.07
N THR A 149 -4.92 14.14 -7.22
CA THR A 149 -4.72 15.54 -7.63
C THR A 149 -3.65 16.24 -6.80
N GLY A 150 -2.88 17.13 -7.42
CA GLY A 150 -1.84 17.89 -6.73
C GLY A 150 -0.68 17.01 -6.25
N VAL A 151 -0.04 17.41 -5.16
CA VAL A 151 1.03 16.63 -4.52
C VAL A 151 0.46 15.90 -3.30
N LYS A 152 0.66 14.58 -3.26
CA LYS A 152 0.25 13.70 -2.17
C LYS A 152 1.44 12.99 -1.56
N THR A 153 1.26 12.53 -0.33
CA THR A 153 2.13 11.55 0.30
C THR A 153 1.32 10.31 0.63
N LEU A 154 1.70 9.17 0.04
CA LEU A 154 1.14 7.86 0.37
C LEU A 154 1.99 7.22 1.46
N HIS A 155 1.40 7.07 2.63
CA HIS A 155 1.98 6.37 3.78
C HIS A 155 1.51 4.93 3.80
N PHE A 156 2.44 4.00 3.95
CA PHE A 156 2.10 2.62 4.22
C PHE A 156 3.17 1.86 4.97
N SER A 157 2.75 0.78 5.62
CA SER A 157 3.67 -0.10 6.34
C SER A 157 3.46 -1.54 5.91
N VAL A 158 4.54 -2.31 5.78
CA VAL A 158 4.52 -3.74 5.47
C VAL A 158 5.40 -4.53 6.43
N ALA A 159 4.96 -5.72 6.81
CA ALA A 159 5.72 -6.67 7.62
C ALA A 159 5.55 -8.08 7.06
N LYS A 160 6.52 -8.94 7.31
CA LYS A 160 6.39 -10.38 7.05
C LYS A 160 5.57 -11.03 8.15
N ASP A 161 4.85 -12.08 7.79
CA ASP A 161 4.38 -13.06 8.77
C ASP A 161 5.42 -14.20 8.90
N PRO A 162 6.11 -14.33 10.05
CA PRO A 162 7.07 -15.40 10.25
C PRO A 162 6.43 -16.79 10.32
N ALA A 163 5.13 -16.89 10.62
CA ALA A 163 4.42 -18.17 10.61
C ALA A 163 4.10 -18.65 9.19
N ARG A 164 4.06 -17.74 8.22
CA ARG A 164 3.71 -17.98 6.81
C ARG A 164 4.65 -17.19 5.88
N PRO A 165 5.93 -17.59 5.81
CA PRO A 165 6.93 -16.83 5.07
C PRO A 165 6.68 -16.81 3.56
N LEU A 166 7.14 -15.73 2.91
CA LEU A 166 7.26 -15.60 1.46
C LEU A 166 8.08 -16.74 0.85
N ASN A 167 7.61 -17.30 -0.27
CA ASN A 167 8.48 -18.07 -1.15
C ASN A 167 9.21 -17.11 -2.11
N THR A 168 10.43 -16.71 -1.74
CA THR A 168 11.22 -15.72 -2.48
C THR A 168 11.69 -16.18 -3.87
N GLU A 169 11.39 -17.40 -4.30
CA GLU A 169 11.53 -17.84 -5.70
C GLU A 169 10.51 -17.21 -6.65
N HIS A 170 9.46 -16.55 -6.12
CA HIS A 170 8.47 -15.83 -6.90
C HIS A 170 8.59 -14.32 -6.75
N GLU A 171 8.17 -13.58 -7.77
CA GLU A 171 7.91 -12.15 -7.65
C GLU A 171 6.60 -11.91 -6.89
N TYR A 172 6.62 -10.95 -5.97
CA TYR A 172 5.42 -10.42 -5.33
C TYR A 172 5.32 -8.91 -5.57
N GLN A 173 4.12 -8.44 -5.90
CA GLN A 173 3.78 -7.01 -5.96
C GLN A 173 2.89 -6.67 -4.77
N LEU A 174 3.42 -5.92 -3.81
CA LEU A 174 2.84 -5.73 -2.47
C LEU A 174 1.95 -4.50 -2.38
N VAL A 175 2.43 -3.37 -2.90
CA VAL A 175 1.71 -2.09 -2.90
C VAL A 175 2.02 -1.40 -4.22
N PHE A 176 1.00 -1.02 -4.97
CA PHE A 176 1.17 -0.37 -6.27
C PHE A 176 0.04 0.60 -6.54
N LEU A 177 0.30 1.54 -7.45
CA LEU A 177 -0.70 2.43 -8.01
C LEU A 177 -0.73 2.22 -9.52
N GLU A 178 -1.84 1.69 -10.00
CA GLU A 178 -2.08 1.48 -11.42
C GLU A 178 -2.55 2.78 -12.09
N ASP A 179 -2.25 2.94 -13.38
CA ASP A 179 -2.80 4.03 -14.18
C ASP A 179 -4.29 3.79 -14.51
N SER A 180 -5.01 4.85 -14.87
CA SER A 180 -6.45 4.75 -15.17
C SER A 180 -6.79 3.92 -16.40
N THR A 181 -5.78 3.47 -17.16
CA THR A 181 -5.94 2.61 -18.33
C THR A 181 -5.65 1.14 -18.04
N PHE A 182 -5.29 0.80 -16.79
CA PHE A 182 -4.96 -0.55 -16.35
C PHE A 182 -3.80 -1.19 -17.14
N SER A 183 -2.85 -0.36 -17.59
CA SER A 183 -1.75 -0.79 -18.47
C SER A 183 -0.39 -0.76 -17.79
N LYS A 184 -0.23 0.05 -16.74
CA LYS A 184 1.06 0.23 -16.05
C LYS A 184 0.90 0.71 -14.62
N ASN A 185 1.92 0.43 -13.81
CA ASN A 185 2.04 0.93 -12.46
C ASN A 185 2.86 2.23 -12.43
N GLN A 186 2.31 3.27 -11.81
CA GLN A 186 3.01 4.53 -11.51
C GLN A 186 4.13 4.31 -10.48
N PHE A 187 3.89 3.42 -9.54
CA PHE A 187 4.93 2.80 -8.71
C PHE A 187 4.49 1.39 -8.31
N VAL A 188 5.45 0.56 -7.94
CA VAL A 188 5.20 -0.74 -7.33
C VAL A 188 6.30 -1.08 -6.32
N LEU A 189 5.90 -1.51 -5.14
CA LEU A 189 6.76 -2.19 -4.19
C LEU A 189 6.75 -3.69 -4.49
N LYS A 190 7.94 -4.27 -4.71
CA LYS A 190 8.13 -5.69 -4.99
C LYS A 190 9.07 -6.37 -3.98
N THR A 191 8.99 -7.69 -3.92
CA THR A 191 9.93 -8.58 -3.24
C THR A 191 10.00 -9.94 -3.95
N GLY A 192 10.97 -10.79 -3.59
CA GLY A 192 11.20 -12.09 -4.19
C GLY A 192 11.98 -12.03 -5.52
N ALA A 193 11.90 -13.08 -6.34
CA ALA A 193 12.62 -13.16 -7.61
C ALA A 193 11.89 -12.34 -8.70
N ILE A 194 12.31 -11.07 -8.86
CA ILE A 194 11.64 -10.10 -9.74
C ILE A 194 11.91 -10.45 -11.21
N THR A 195 10.85 -10.61 -11.99
CA THR A 195 10.94 -11.01 -13.40
C THR A 195 11.56 -9.89 -14.24
N GLY A 196 12.57 -10.24 -15.04
CA GLY A 196 13.25 -9.29 -15.92
C GLY A 196 14.26 -8.37 -15.22
N VAL A 197 14.50 -8.56 -13.92
CA VAL A 197 15.50 -7.83 -13.14
C VAL A 197 16.45 -8.82 -12.47
N ASP A 198 17.75 -8.59 -12.57
CA ASP A 198 18.75 -9.40 -11.87
C ASP A 198 18.68 -9.10 -10.36
N THR A 199 17.85 -9.87 -9.64
CA THR A 199 17.56 -9.63 -8.23
C THR A 199 18.68 -10.19 -7.37
N VAL A 200 19.60 -9.32 -6.95
CA VAL A 200 20.79 -9.69 -6.15
C VAL A 200 20.41 -10.35 -4.83
N ASN A 201 19.35 -9.87 -4.16
CA ASN A 201 18.80 -10.50 -2.96
C ASN A 201 17.27 -10.55 -3.07
N PRO A 202 16.66 -11.73 -3.28
CA PRO A 202 15.22 -11.85 -3.40
C PRO A 202 14.51 -11.59 -2.06
N ASP A 203 15.23 -11.55 -0.94
CA ASP A 203 14.71 -11.14 0.36
C ASP A 203 14.86 -9.63 0.62
N SER A 204 14.49 -8.83 -0.37
CA SER A 204 14.51 -7.37 -0.32
C SER A 204 13.17 -6.76 -0.71
N LEU A 205 12.90 -5.57 -0.18
CA LEU A 205 11.82 -4.69 -0.59
C LEU A 205 12.37 -3.69 -1.59
N THR A 206 11.87 -3.69 -2.83
CA THR A 206 12.32 -2.80 -3.90
C THR A 206 11.15 -1.99 -4.44
N ILE A 207 11.27 -0.66 -4.42
CA ILE A 207 10.30 0.24 -5.04
C ILE A 207 10.77 0.57 -6.45
N PHE A 208 9.91 0.31 -7.43
CA PHE A 208 10.07 0.74 -8.80
C PHE A 208 9.12 1.93 -9.06
N GLY A 209 9.62 2.96 -9.74
CA GLY A 209 8.81 4.02 -10.32
C GLY A 209 8.47 3.68 -11.77
N ASN A 210 7.30 4.16 -12.23
CA ASN A 210 6.73 4.06 -13.57
C ASN A 210 7.23 2.84 -14.38
N THR A 211 6.46 1.75 -14.38
CA THR A 211 6.89 0.45 -14.92
C THR A 211 6.94 0.38 -16.45
N ASP A 212 6.87 1.50 -17.17
CA ASP A 212 7.19 1.53 -18.59
C ASP A 212 8.69 1.21 -18.76
N ASN A 213 9.03 0.17 -19.53
CA ASN A 213 10.39 -0.36 -19.72
C ASN A 213 11.15 -0.77 -18.44
N PHE A 214 10.57 -1.70 -17.66
CA PHE A 214 11.16 -2.30 -16.43
C PHE A 214 11.27 -1.38 -15.20
N GLY A 215 10.89 -0.10 -15.33
CA GLY A 215 10.79 0.86 -14.24
C GLY A 215 12.14 1.21 -13.58
N THR A 216 12.28 2.46 -13.15
CA THR A 216 13.48 2.88 -12.41
C THR A 216 13.40 2.37 -10.98
N VAL A 217 14.43 1.67 -10.50
CA VAL A 217 14.56 1.37 -9.07
C VAL A 217 14.74 2.68 -8.30
N LEU A 218 13.77 3.02 -7.45
CA LEU A 218 13.79 4.22 -6.62
C LEU A 218 14.43 3.96 -5.25
N PHE A 219 14.23 2.75 -4.72
CA PHE A 219 14.71 2.38 -3.38
C PHE A 219 14.80 0.86 -3.23
N THR A 220 15.75 0.38 -2.42
CA THR A 220 15.83 -1.03 -2.02
C THR A 220 16.33 -1.14 -0.58
N THR A 221 15.73 -2.04 0.19
CA THR A 221 16.16 -2.38 1.56
C THR A 221 15.96 -3.88 1.81
N PRO A 222 16.73 -4.53 2.70
CA PRO A 222 16.41 -5.88 3.15
C PRO A 222 14.99 -5.96 3.73
N PHE A 223 14.25 -7.03 3.45
CA PHE A 223 12.92 -7.23 4.06
C PHE A 223 13.08 -7.90 5.43
N SER A 224 13.55 -7.16 6.43
CA SER A 224 13.81 -7.71 7.76
C SER A 224 12.56 -8.35 8.40
N PRO A 225 12.69 -9.53 9.05
CA PRO A 225 11.59 -10.15 9.80
C PRO A 225 11.27 -9.35 11.07
N ASP A 226 10.09 -9.64 11.65
CA ASP A 226 9.64 -9.15 12.97
C ASP A 226 9.55 -7.62 13.12
N VAL A 227 9.61 -6.88 12.01
CA VAL A 227 9.49 -5.41 11.98
C VAL A 227 8.58 -4.95 10.87
N PHE A 228 7.93 -3.81 11.07
CA PHE A 228 7.27 -3.07 10.01
C PHE A 228 8.28 -2.18 9.27
N HIS A 229 8.31 -2.29 7.95
CA HIS A 229 8.94 -1.33 7.05
C HIS A 229 7.92 -0.25 6.72
N ASN A 230 8.22 0.99 7.07
CA ASN A 230 7.29 2.12 6.95
C ASN A 230 7.76 3.02 5.81
N PHE A 231 6.86 3.32 4.87
CA PHE A 231 7.11 4.09 3.66
C PHE A 231 6.23 5.33 3.62
N ALA A 232 6.76 6.38 2.98
CA ALA A 232 6.03 7.60 2.66
C ALA A 232 6.47 8.05 1.25
N LEU A 233 5.63 7.78 0.24
CA LEU A 233 5.93 8.10 -1.16
C LEU A 233 5.33 9.45 -1.52
N GLY A 234 6.15 10.39 -1.96
CA GLY A 234 5.69 11.61 -2.59
C GLY A 234 5.19 11.33 -4.01
N LEU A 235 3.94 11.67 -4.30
CA LEU A 235 3.29 11.51 -5.59
C LEU A 235 2.89 12.89 -6.09
N ASP A 236 3.45 13.33 -7.22
CA ASP A 236 3.08 14.60 -7.86
C ASP A 236 2.23 14.31 -9.09
N PHE A 237 0.92 14.55 -8.98
CA PHE A 237 -0.05 14.35 -10.07
C PHE A 237 -0.16 15.57 -10.99
N THR A 238 0.73 16.56 -10.84
CA THR A 238 0.77 17.77 -11.69
C THR A 238 2.00 17.83 -12.61
N ALA A 239 2.95 16.91 -12.41
CA ALA A 239 4.23 16.86 -13.11
C ALA A 239 4.14 16.32 -14.54
#